data_AF-A0A9D6RSY0-F1
#
_entry.id   AF-A0A9D6RSY0-F1
#
_cell.length_a   1.000
_cell.length_b   1.000
_cell.length_c   1.000
_cell.angle_alpha   90.00
_cell.angle_beta   90.00
_cell.angle_gamma   90.00
#
_symmetry.space_group_name_H-M   'P 1'
#
loop_
_entity.id
_entity.type
_entity.pdbx_description
1 polymer ?
#
loop_
_entity_poly.entity_id
_entity_poly.type
_entity_poly.pdbx_seq_one_letter_code
_entity_poly.pdbx_strand_id
1 'polypeptide(L)'
;MKKILLSALHQELSRQPPDVVGRLELSDDVLSLLDGQAELTVEVRDDAGAHPALAHCHILTRIRRWPEERLDACVVGIHREPQQALQDAARTWVESVAGPLLSLVHARPVMEARAFDGSQPGGVAGCRGFVGPMRLRLASPAIDLERFREARVFEYASAMAPPCVIHLAKVTLEPTGQGTWKRNLEIDGHAASHAERIWTQGPPAPAEGVLSQFAVFHFEDQPEFIERRRRTAPPSAFVAWNTQRHPAGCSGHGPAGPSPGSSPPVCRELPVQRGGPRG
;
A
#
# COMPACT_ATOMS: atom_id res chain seq x y z
N MET A 1 3.30 23.18 7.01
CA MET A 1 3.59 21.76 6.70
C MET A 1 3.32 21.44 5.22
N LYS A 2 2.13 21.71 4.67
CA LYS A 2 1.81 21.46 3.24
C LYS A 2 2.83 22.05 2.25
N LYS A 3 3.13 23.35 2.37
CA LYS A 3 4.15 24.03 1.54
C LYS A 3 5.53 23.34 1.59
N ILE A 4 5.95 22.87 2.77
CA ILE A 4 7.23 22.15 2.93
C ILE A 4 7.21 20.86 2.13
N LEU A 5 6.14 20.08 2.24
CA LEU A 5 5.99 18.81 1.53
C LEU A 5 5.92 19.02 0.01
N LEU A 6 5.15 20.00 -0.48
CA LEU A 6 5.08 20.34 -1.91
C LEU A 6 6.43 20.83 -2.45
N SER A 7 7.14 21.68 -1.71
CA SER A 7 8.49 22.10 -2.10
C SER A 7 9.48 20.94 -2.13
N ALA A 8 9.38 20.00 -1.18
CA ALA A 8 10.20 18.80 -1.18
C ALA A 8 9.85 17.88 -2.39
N LEU A 9 8.57 17.68 -2.69
CA LEU A 9 8.13 16.95 -3.89
C LEU A 9 8.67 17.59 -5.17
N HIS A 10 8.52 18.91 -5.30
CA HIS A 10 9.07 19.64 -6.45
C HIS A 10 10.59 19.42 -6.57
N GLN A 11 11.33 19.49 -5.47
CA GLN A 11 12.78 19.26 -5.47
C GLN A 11 13.15 17.83 -5.90
N GLU A 12 12.48 16.82 -5.36
CA GLU A 12 12.74 15.41 -5.69
C GLU A 12 12.36 15.08 -7.15
N LEU A 13 11.24 15.65 -7.63
CA LEU A 13 10.80 15.49 -9.02
C LEU A 13 11.69 16.23 -10.02
N SER A 14 12.25 17.39 -9.65
CA SER A 14 13.19 18.15 -10.50
C SER A 14 14.49 17.40 -10.78
N ARG A 15 14.79 16.33 -10.02
CA ARG A 15 15.94 15.46 -10.24
C ARG A 15 15.67 14.35 -11.25
N GLN A 16 14.42 14.16 -11.66
CA GLN A 16 14.02 13.13 -12.62
C GLN A 16 14.17 13.65 -14.06
N PRO A 17 14.25 12.75 -15.06
CA PRO A 17 14.36 13.14 -16.45
C PRO A 17 13.21 14.08 -16.89
N PRO A 18 13.50 15.22 -17.57
CA PRO A 18 12.47 16.17 -17.99
C PRO A 18 11.42 15.59 -18.93
N ASP A 19 11.76 14.57 -19.74
CA ASP A 19 10.81 13.85 -20.60
C ASP A 19 9.85 12.94 -19.82
N VAL A 20 10.14 12.67 -18.55
CA VAL A 20 9.31 11.86 -17.64
C VAL A 20 8.42 12.73 -16.78
N VAL A 21 8.92 13.86 -16.25
CA VAL A 21 8.13 14.72 -15.34
C VAL A 21 7.52 15.95 -16.02
N GLY A 22 7.97 16.28 -17.23
CA GLY A 22 7.59 17.49 -17.98
C GLY A 22 7.96 18.77 -17.24
N ARG A 23 7.32 19.88 -17.61
CA ARG A 23 7.45 21.13 -16.86
C ARG A 23 6.78 21.02 -15.50
N LEU A 24 7.52 21.39 -14.46
CA LEU A 24 7.04 21.48 -13.09
C LEU A 24 6.64 22.92 -12.77
N GLU A 25 5.43 23.12 -12.26
CA GLU A 25 4.97 24.44 -11.80
C GLU A 25 4.37 24.32 -10.41
N LEU A 26 4.99 24.99 -9.44
CA LEU A 26 4.48 25.08 -8.07
C LEU A 26 3.74 26.41 -7.91
N SER A 27 2.42 26.35 -7.66
CA SER A 27 1.57 27.50 -7.38
C SER A 27 0.77 27.28 -6.11
N ASP A 28 0.93 28.15 -5.12
CA ASP A 28 0.26 28.10 -3.81
C ASP A 28 0.32 26.72 -3.13
N ASP A 29 -0.73 25.91 -3.32
CA ASP A 29 -0.92 24.59 -2.71
C ASP A 29 -1.06 23.46 -3.77
N VAL A 30 -0.68 23.74 -5.02
CA VAL A 30 -0.75 22.80 -6.15
C VAL A 30 0.62 22.71 -6.82
N LEU A 31 1.06 21.48 -7.09
CA LEU A 31 2.21 21.20 -7.96
C LEU A 31 1.71 20.55 -9.25
N SER A 32 1.82 21.30 -10.36
CA SER A 32 1.53 20.83 -11.71
C SER A 32 2.73 20.09 -12.29
N LEU A 33 2.45 18.99 -12.98
CA LEU A 33 3.42 18.10 -13.64
C LEU A 33 3.01 17.90 -15.10
N LEU A 34 3.95 17.42 -15.92
CA LEU A 34 3.68 16.98 -17.29
C LEU A 34 2.97 18.05 -18.12
N ASP A 35 3.43 19.31 -18.04
CA ASP A 35 2.80 20.43 -18.77
C ASP A 35 1.29 20.59 -18.45
N GLY A 36 0.91 20.34 -17.19
CA GLY A 36 -0.47 20.43 -16.71
C GLY A 36 -1.35 19.23 -17.01
N GLN A 37 -0.77 18.07 -17.34
CA GLN A 37 -1.54 16.81 -17.46
C GLN A 37 -1.86 16.16 -16.12
N ALA A 38 -1.10 16.48 -15.07
CA ALA A 38 -1.36 16.01 -13.72
C ALA A 38 -1.11 17.11 -12.68
N GLU A 39 -1.89 17.10 -11.62
CA GLU A 39 -1.79 18.04 -10.51
C GLU A 39 -1.67 17.27 -9.19
N LEU A 40 -0.75 17.69 -8.34
CA LEU A 40 -0.58 17.18 -6.98
C LEU A 40 -1.06 18.22 -5.96
N THR A 41 -1.86 17.76 -5.01
CA THR A 41 -2.14 18.48 -3.76
C THR A 41 -1.76 17.60 -2.57
N VAL A 42 -1.61 18.20 -1.40
CA VAL A 42 -1.17 17.45 -0.21
C VAL A 42 -2.02 17.73 1.03
N GLU A 43 -2.18 16.67 1.82
CA GLU A 43 -2.71 16.70 3.18
C GLU A 43 -1.69 16.05 4.11
N VAL A 44 -1.42 16.67 5.26
CA VAL A 44 -0.55 16.10 6.30
C VAL A 44 -1.45 15.79 7.48
N ARG A 45 -1.51 14.52 7.87
CA ARG A 45 -2.27 14.07 9.04
C ARG A 45 -1.44 14.33 10.28
N ASP A 46 -2.08 14.90 11.29
CA ASP A 46 -1.47 15.06 12.60
C ASP A 46 -1.63 13.76 13.38
N ASP A 47 -0.67 12.85 13.20
CA ASP A 47 -0.56 11.63 13.97
C ASP A 47 0.45 11.78 15.12
N ALA A 48 0.63 12.99 15.66
CA ALA A 48 1.56 13.23 16.77
C ALA A 48 1.26 12.33 18.00
N GLY A 49 0.02 11.87 18.14
CA GLY A 49 -0.37 10.88 19.16
C GLY A 49 0.14 9.46 18.91
N ALA A 50 0.48 9.10 17.67
CA ALA A 50 1.00 7.77 17.31
C ALA A 50 2.53 7.71 17.48
N HIS A 51 3.27 8.67 16.90
CA HIS A 51 4.70 8.81 17.14
C HIS A 51 5.22 10.17 16.59
N PRO A 52 5.91 11.01 17.38
CA PRO A 52 6.35 12.35 16.96
C PRO A 52 7.37 12.35 15.80
N ALA A 53 8.01 11.21 15.53
CA ALA A 53 8.96 11.05 14.44
C ALA A 53 8.33 10.65 13.08
N LEU A 54 7.00 10.62 12.98
CA LEU A 54 6.29 10.20 11.77
C LEU A 54 5.58 11.38 11.10
N ALA A 55 5.73 11.48 9.79
CA ALA A 55 4.95 12.38 8.95
C ALA A 55 4.04 11.55 8.02
N HIS A 56 2.78 11.38 8.41
CA HIS A 56 1.78 10.72 7.59
C HIS A 56 1.19 11.71 6.59
N CYS A 57 1.47 11.49 5.32
CA CYS A 57 1.13 12.40 4.24
C CYS A 57 0.25 11.71 3.21
N HIS A 58 -0.80 12.39 2.79
CA HIS A 58 -1.62 12.04 1.64
C HIS A 58 -1.23 12.97 0.48
N ILE A 59 -0.83 12.37 -0.64
CA ILE A 59 -0.47 13.10 -1.86
C ILE A 59 -1.48 12.70 -2.93
N LEU A 60 -2.21 13.70 -3.38
CA LEU A 60 -3.47 13.56 -4.06
C LEU A 60 -3.26 13.99 -5.50
N THR A 61 -3.42 13.05 -6.41
CA THR A 61 -3.17 13.27 -7.84
C THR A 61 -4.49 13.37 -8.58
N ARG A 62 -4.67 14.47 -9.33
CA ARG A 62 -5.71 14.59 -10.36
C ARG A 62 -5.04 14.51 -11.72
N ILE A 63 -5.59 13.72 -12.62
CA ILE A 63 -5.10 13.57 -13.98
C ILE A 63 -6.10 14.23 -14.91
N ARG A 64 -5.64 15.12 -15.80
CA ARG A 64 -6.49 15.92 -16.68
C ARG A 64 -7.46 15.09 -17.52
N ARG A 65 -7.04 13.89 -17.94
CA ARG A 65 -7.87 12.94 -18.70
C ARG A 65 -9.08 12.43 -17.90
N TRP A 66 -8.96 12.35 -16.58
CA TRP A 66 -10.02 11.89 -15.68
C TRP A 66 -10.21 12.90 -14.54
N PRO A 67 -10.77 14.08 -14.82
CA PRO A 67 -10.79 15.18 -13.87
C PRO A 67 -11.61 14.89 -12.61
N GLU A 68 -12.62 14.02 -12.71
CA GLU A 68 -13.46 13.61 -11.59
C GLU A 68 -12.80 12.58 -10.67
N GLU A 69 -11.70 11.96 -11.13
CA GLU A 69 -11.01 10.90 -10.40
C GLU A 69 -9.87 11.51 -9.58
N ARG A 70 -9.75 11.05 -8.33
CA ARG A 70 -8.73 11.50 -7.37
C ARG A 70 -7.98 10.30 -6.84
N LEU A 71 -6.69 10.22 -7.16
CA LEU A 71 -5.82 9.15 -6.69
C LEU A 71 -5.09 9.61 -5.43
N ASP A 72 -5.29 8.90 -4.31
CA ASP A 72 -4.70 9.26 -3.01
C ASP A 72 -3.60 8.29 -2.61
N ALA A 73 -2.37 8.81 -2.53
CA ALA A 73 -1.20 8.09 -2.06
C ALA A 73 -0.90 8.43 -0.59
N CYS A 74 -1.19 7.50 0.31
CA CYS A 74 -0.73 7.54 1.70
C CYS A 74 0.73 7.10 1.80
N VAL A 75 1.63 8.03 2.14
CA VAL A 75 3.05 7.77 2.40
C VAL A 75 3.44 8.24 3.80
N VAL A 76 4.43 7.57 4.39
CA VAL A 76 4.94 7.91 5.72
C VAL A 76 6.40 8.27 5.62
N GLY A 77 6.74 9.45 6.13
CA GLY A 77 8.11 9.85 6.39
C GLY A 77 8.52 9.52 7.82
N ILE A 78 9.77 9.10 8.02
CA ILE A 78 10.29 8.66 9.31
C ILE A 78 11.58 9.42 9.61
N HIS A 79 11.50 10.39 10.53
CA HIS A 79 12.66 11.12 11.00
C HIS A 79 12.41 11.77 12.35
N ARG A 80 13.44 11.94 13.18
CA ARG A 80 13.33 12.60 14.50
C ARG A 80 12.82 14.04 14.38
N GLU A 81 13.29 14.74 13.36
CA GLU A 81 12.89 16.11 13.03
C GLU A 81 11.69 16.14 12.07
N PRO A 82 10.58 16.83 12.40
CA PRO A 82 9.36 16.83 11.58
C PRO A 82 9.56 17.29 10.13
N GLN A 83 10.41 18.30 9.90
CA GLN A 83 10.69 18.79 8.55
C GLN A 83 11.40 17.74 7.70
N GLN A 84 12.33 17.00 8.29
CA GLN A 84 13.05 15.93 7.60
C GLN A 84 12.14 14.72 7.38
N ALA A 85 11.18 14.46 8.27
CA ALA A 85 10.15 13.45 8.04
C ALA A 85 9.29 13.82 6.82
N LEU A 86 8.91 15.09 6.65
CA LEU A 86 8.20 15.53 5.44
C LEU A 86 9.04 15.37 4.16
N GLN A 87 10.36 15.63 4.23
CA GLN A 87 11.27 15.41 3.09
C GLN A 87 11.40 13.92 2.75
N ASP A 88 11.49 13.07 3.78
CA ASP A 88 11.53 11.61 3.62
C ASP A 88 10.20 11.06 3.05
N ALA A 89 9.06 11.63 3.43
CA ALA A 89 7.76 11.31 2.84
C ALA A 89 7.71 11.67 1.34
N ALA A 90 8.20 12.87 0.96
CA ALA A 90 8.29 13.28 -0.44
C ALA A 90 9.17 12.32 -1.26
N ARG A 91 10.34 11.96 -0.72
CA ARG A 91 11.24 10.99 -1.36
C ARG A 91 10.58 9.63 -1.53
N THR A 92 9.94 9.11 -0.47
CA THR A 92 9.21 7.85 -0.51
C THR A 92 8.15 7.84 -1.60
N TRP A 93 7.42 8.96 -1.77
CA TRP A 93 6.44 9.11 -2.84
C TRP A 93 7.07 9.06 -4.23
N VAL A 94 8.18 9.79 -4.47
CA VAL A 94 8.86 9.76 -5.77
C VAL A 94 9.42 8.36 -6.08
N GLU A 95 10.03 7.71 -5.10
CA GLU A 95 10.66 6.40 -5.27
C GLU A 95 9.67 5.24 -5.44
N SER A 96 8.42 5.39 -4.99
CA SER A 96 7.44 4.28 -4.92
C SER A 96 6.16 4.53 -5.72
N VAL A 97 5.73 5.78 -5.86
CA VAL A 97 4.39 6.16 -6.37
C VAL A 97 4.48 6.90 -7.70
N ALA A 98 5.46 7.80 -7.87
CA ALA A 98 5.57 8.61 -9.08
C ALA A 98 5.67 7.76 -10.36
N GLY A 99 6.46 6.69 -10.34
CA GLY A 99 6.63 5.80 -11.49
C GLY A 99 5.30 5.28 -12.04
N PRO A 100 4.49 4.55 -11.25
CA PRO A 100 3.16 4.08 -11.66
C PRO A 100 2.21 5.18 -12.15
N LEU A 101 2.14 6.31 -11.43
CA LEU A 101 1.25 7.42 -11.79
C LEU A 101 1.66 8.08 -13.11
N LEU A 102 2.93 8.43 -13.25
CA LEU A 102 3.44 9.05 -14.48
C LEU A 102 3.36 8.07 -15.65
N SER A 103 3.55 6.77 -15.40
CA SER A 103 3.38 5.74 -16.44
C SER A 103 1.95 5.68 -16.98
N LEU A 104 0.94 5.87 -16.10
CA LEU A 104 -0.46 5.98 -16.52
C LEU A 104 -0.67 7.17 -17.47
N VAL A 105 -0.08 8.33 -17.17
CA VAL A 105 -0.23 9.53 -18.02
C VAL A 105 0.52 9.37 -19.34
N HIS A 106 1.72 8.78 -19.30
CA HIS A 106 2.55 8.52 -20.50
C HIS A 106 2.06 7.35 -21.35
N ALA A 107 1.16 6.50 -20.82
CA ALA A 107 0.76 5.23 -21.42
C ALA A 107 1.95 4.29 -21.75
N ARG A 108 3.04 4.39 -21.00
CA ARG A 108 4.23 3.52 -21.10
C ARG A 108 4.94 3.45 -19.75
N PRO A 109 5.71 2.40 -19.46
CA PRO A 109 6.54 2.37 -18.27
C PRO A 109 7.55 3.53 -18.27
N VAL A 110 7.59 4.26 -17.16
CA VAL A 110 8.63 5.25 -16.85
C VAL A 110 9.18 5.01 -15.45
N MET A 111 10.41 5.46 -15.20
CA MET A 111 11.14 5.16 -13.97
C MET A 111 11.26 3.63 -13.78
N GLU A 112 11.19 3.12 -12.54
CA GLU A 112 11.22 1.69 -12.22
C GLU A 112 9.84 0.99 -12.34
N ALA A 113 8.83 1.65 -12.91
CA ALA A 113 7.51 1.05 -13.05
C ALA A 113 7.49 -0.04 -14.14
N ARG A 114 6.57 -1.01 -14.00
CA ARG A 114 6.34 -2.07 -14.97
C ARG A 114 4.88 -2.12 -15.37
N ALA A 115 4.59 -2.29 -16.65
CA ALA A 115 3.22 -2.51 -17.12
C ALA A 115 2.72 -3.90 -16.69
N PHE A 116 1.41 -4.01 -16.45
CA PHE A 116 0.71 -5.28 -16.30
C PHE A 116 -0.65 -5.24 -17.02
N ASP A 117 -1.17 -6.41 -17.36
CA ASP A 117 -2.45 -6.59 -18.05
C ASP A 117 -3.45 -7.47 -17.27
N GLY A 118 -3.11 -7.78 -16.02
CA GLY A 118 -3.96 -8.53 -15.10
C GLY A 118 -3.75 -10.04 -15.16
N SER A 119 -2.81 -10.50 -15.99
CA SER A 119 -2.36 -11.91 -16.02
C SER A 119 -1.16 -12.17 -15.08
N GLN A 120 -0.37 -11.15 -14.78
CA GLN A 120 0.85 -11.27 -13.98
C GLN A 120 0.54 -11.30 -12.47
N PRO A 121 1.20 -12.16 -11.66
CA PRO A 121 0.95 -12.26 -10.22
C PRO A 121 1.17 -10.94 -9.46
N GLY A 122 2.18 -10.17 -9.84
CA GLY A 122 2.50 -8.87 -9.22
C GLY A 122 1.62 -7.70 -9.67
N GLY A 123 0.67 -7.92 -10.58
CA GLY A 123 -0.28 -6.91 -11.05
C GLY A 123 -1.65 -7.02 -10.37
N VAL A 124 -2.58 -6.16 -10.79
CA VAL A 124 -3.98 -6.22 -10.33
C VAL A 124 -4.78 -7.12 -11.27
N ALA A 125 -5.31 -8.23 -10.73
CA ALA A 125 -6.04 -9.23 -11.51
C ALA A 125 -7.25 -8.61 -12.26
N GLY A 126 -7.34 -8.90 -13.56
CA GLY A 126 -8.43 -8.44 -14.43
C GLY A 126 -8.35 -6.97 -14.86
N CYS A 127 -7.27 -6.26 -14.52
CA CYS A 127 -7.07 -4.85 -14.86
C CYS A 127 -5.76 -4.63 -15.61
N ARG A 128 -5.67 -3.50 -16.32
CA ARG A 128 -4.42 -2.99 -16.89
C ARG A 128 -3.88 -1.86 -16.03
N GLY A 129 -2.57 -1.66 -16.09
CA GLY A 129 -1.94 -0.58 -15.33
C GLY A 129 -0.43 -0.70 -15.20
N PHE A 130 0.09 -0.05 -14.17
CA PHE A 130 1.52 0.03 -13.89
C PHE A 130 1.78 -0.23 -12.41
N VAL A 131 2.81 -1.03 -12.12
CA VAL A 131 3.23 -1.37 -10.76
C VAL A 131 4.62 -0.81 -10.50
N GLY A 132 4.80 -0.20 -9.33
CA GLY A 132 6.06 0.39 -8.91
C GLY A 132 7.01 -0.65 -8.32
N PRO A 133 8.24 -0.24 -7.99
CA PRO A 133 9.17 -1.10 -7.27
C PRO A 133 8.65 -1.38 -5.86
N MET A 134 9.03 -2.54 -5.35
CA MET A 134 8.84 -2.89 -3.94
C MET A 134 9.94 -2.21 -3.12
N ARG A 135 9.57 -1.53 -2.03
CA ARG A 135 10.53 -0.80 -1.18
C ARG A 135 10.46 -1.34 0.25
N LEU A 136 11.62 -1.75 0.76
CA LEU A 136 11.82 -2.23 2.12
C LEU A 136 12.44 -1.12 2.98
N ARG A 137 11.86 -0.87 4.15
CA ARG A 137 12.35 0.11 5.12
C ARG A 137 12.50 -0.54 6.48
N LEU A 138 13.49 -0.08 7.27
CA LEU A 138 13.70 -0.47 8.67
C LEU A 138 13.89 -1.99 8.91
N ALA A 139 14.29 -2.76 7.90
CA ALA A 139 14.48 -4.20 8.04
C ALA A 139 15.95 -4.58 8.25
N SER A 140 16.17 -5.50 9.17
CA SER A 140 17.46 -6.16 9.41
C SER A 140 17.23 -7.65 9.68
N PRO A 141 17.86 -8.57 8.94
CA PRO A 141 18.72 -8.35 7.77
C PRO A 141 17.93 -7.88 6.53
N ALA A 142 18.64 -7.48 5.48
CA ALA A 142 18.05 -7.20 4.18
C ALA A 142 17.37 -8.46 3.59
N ILE A 143 16.28 -8.26 2.88
CA ILE A 143 15.51 -9.32 2.21
C ILE A 143 15.75 -9.23 0.70
N ASP A 144 15.92 -10.39 0.07
CA ASP A 144 15.88 -10.47 -1.40
C ASP A 144 14.46 -10.25 -1.92
N LEU A 145 14.23 -9.07 -2.51
CA LEU A 145 12.91 -8.67 -3.02
C LEU A 145 12.49 -9.44 -4.27
N GLU A 146 13.42 -10.07 -5.00
CA GLU A 146 13.07 -10.91 -6.16
C GLU A 146 12.24 -12.14 -5.75
N ARG A 147 12.33 -12.56 -4.48
CA ARG A 147 11.52 -13.65 -3.94
C ARG A 147 10.03 -13.31 -3.85
N PHE A 148 9.63 -12.06 -4.06
CA PHE A 148 8.24 -11.64 -4.15
C PHE A 148 7.70 -11.58 -5.59
N ARG A 149 8.51 -11.91 -6.60
CA ARG A 149 8.14 -11.79 -8.03
C ARG A 149 6.82 -12.50 -8.37
N GLU A 150 6.61 -13.69 -7.81
CA GLU A 150 5.42 -14.51 -8.04
C GLU A 150 4.30 -14.27 -7.02
N ALA A 151 4.52 -13.39 -6.04
CA ALA A 151 3.57 -13.15 -4.96
C ALA A 151 2.41 -12.27 -5.43
N ARG A 152 1.18 -12.64 -5.09
CA ARG A 152 -0.03 -11.89 -5.43
C ARG A 152 -0.32 -10.80 -4.40
N VAL A 153 0.60 -9.85 -4.30
CA VAL A 153 0.51 -8.79 -3.28
C VAL A 153 -0.74 -7.92 -3.44
N PHE A 154 -1.22 -7.70 -4.68
CA PHE A 154 -2.44 -6.93 -4.97
C PHE A 154 -3.70 -7.81 -5.15
N GLU A 155 -3.68 -9.06 -4.67
CA GLU A 155 -4.89 -9.90 -4.66
C GLU A 155 -6.03 -9.17 -3.94
N TYR A 156 -7.23 -9.22 -4.53
CA TYR A 156 -8.45 -8.49 -4.12
C TYR A 156 -8.53 -7.00 -4.48
N ALA A 157 -7.49 -6.36 -5.00
CA ALA A 157 -7.50 -4.92 -5.29
C ALA A 157 -8.64 -4.51 -6.25
N SER A 158 -8.80 -5.19 -7.38
CA SER A 158 -9.87 -4.90 -8.34
C SER A 158 -11.26 -5.13 -7.76
N ALA A 159 -11.43 -6.19 -6.96
CA ALA A 159 -12.70 -6.51 -6.31
C ALA A 159 -13.11 -5.46 -5.27
N MET A 160 -12.17 -4.90 -4.51
CA MET A 160 -12.49 -3.90 -3.48
C MET A 160 -12.62 -2.46 -4.01
N ALA A 161 -12.05 -2.17 -5.18
CA ALA A 161 -11.96 -0.82 -5.71
C ALA A 161 -13.34 -0.12 -5.81
N PRO A 162 -13.46 1.17 -5.47
CA PRO A 162 -14.66 1.96 -5.75
C PRO A 162 -15.12 1.86 -7.22
N PRO A 163 -16.36 2.24 -7.56
CA PRO A 163 -16.84 2.21 -8.93
C PRO A 163 -16.34 3.42 -9.77
N CYS A 164 -15.02 3.57 -9.83
CA CYS A 164 -14.28 4.60 -10.57
C CYS A 164 -13.54 4.00 -11.77
N VAL A 165 -13.02 4.86 -12.63
CA VAL A 165 -12.28 4.44 -13.84
C VAL A 165 -10.85 4.08 -13.53
N ILE A 166 -10.19 4.84 -12.65
CA ILE A 166 -8.77 4.69 -12.30
C ILE A 166 -8.61 4.60 -10.79
N HIS A 167 -7.58 3.88 -10.34
CA HIS A 167 -7.31 3.66 -8.93
C HIS A 167 -5.81 3.57 -8.66
N LEU A 168 -5.43 3.94 -7.44
CA LEU A 168 -4.12 3.70 -6.86
C LEU A 168 -4.27 2.70 -5.72
N ALA A 169 -3.67 1.53 -5.88
CA ALA A 169 -3.50 0.55 -4.82
C ALA A 169 -2.16 0.73 -4.11
N LYS A 170 -2.17 0.50 -2.80
CA LYS A 170 -0.99 0.37 -1.95
C LYS A 170 -1.07 -0.94 -1.20
N VAL A 171 0.03 -1.69 -1.21
CA VAL A 171 0.24 -2.83 -0.32
C VAL A 171 1.30 -2.45 0.69
N THR A 172 1.06 -2.80 1.96
CA THR A 172 2.04 -2.76 3.03
C THR A 172 2.16 -4.16 3.63
N LEU A 173 3.39 -4.67 3.75
CA LEU A 173 3.71 -5.91 4.44
C LEU A 173 4.48 -5.58 5.72
N GLU A 174 3.93 -6.02 6.85
CA GLU A 174 4.50 -5.84 8.19
C GLU A 174 4.84 -7.21 8.77
N PRO A 175 6.04 -7.43 9.34
CA PRO A 175 6.34 -8.66 10.04
C PRO A 175 5.45 -8.86 11.28
N THR A 176 5.01 -10.09 11.50
CA THR A 176 4.21 -10.45 12.69
C THR A 176 5.07 -10.82 13.90
N GLY A 177 6.39 -10.91 13.73
CA GLY A 177 7.33 -11.50 14.70
C GLY A 177 7.35 -13.03 14.72
N GLN A 178 6.49 -13.71 13.95
CA GLN A 178 6.40 -15.17 13.85
C GLN A 178 6.90 -15.71 12.50
N GLY A 179 7.75 -14.95 11.81
CA GLY A 179 8.25 -15.31 10.47
C GLY A 179 7.20 -15.20 9.36
N THR A 180 6.04 -14.63 9.63
CA THR A 180 4.96 -14.38 8.66
C THR A 180 4.72 -12.88 8.47
N TRP A 181 4.06 -12.52 7.38
CA TRP A 181 3.67 -11.14 7.10
C TRP A 181 2.21 -10.91 7.47
N LYS A 182 1.91 -9.71 7.95
CA LYS A 182 0.59 -9.10 7.85
C LYS A 182 0.57 -8.27 6.57
N ARG A 183 -0.45 -8.46 5.73
CA ARG A 183 -0.64 -7.67 4.50
C ARG A 183 -1.80 -6.70 4.69
N ASN A 184 -1.55 -5.42 4.51
CA ASN A 184 -2.58 -4.40 4.37
C ASN A 184 -2.64 -3.96 2.90
N LEU A 185 -3.83 -3.99 2.31
CA LEU A 185 -4.11 -3.51 0.97
C LEU A 185 -5.09 -2.34 1.08
N GLU A 186 -4.74 -1.22 0.46
CA GLU A 186 -5.49 0.03 0.46
C GLU A 186 -5.73 0.48 -0.98
N ILE A 187 -6.93 0.99 -1.26
CA ILE A 187 -7.27 1.68 -2.51
C ILE A 187 -7.52 3.14 -2.19
N ASP A 188 -6.89 4.03 -2.95
CA ASP A 188 -7.06 5.48 -2.91
C ASP A 188 -7.09 6.04 -1.48
N GLY A 189 -5.96 5.92 -0.77
CA GLY A 189 -5.76 6.52 0.55
C GLY A 189 -6.76 6.11 1.63
N HIS A 190 -7.24 4.86 1.57
CA HIS A 190 -8.26 4.25 2.45
C HIS A 190 -9.71 4.36 1.99
N ALA A 191 -10.00 4.77 0.74
CA ALA A 191 -11.34 4.64 0.18
C ALA A 191 -11.86 3.19 0.31
N ALA A 192 -10.98 2.21 0.12
CA ALA A 192 -11.21 0.83 0.56
C ALA A 192 -9.95 0.27 1.23
N SER A 193 -10.12 -0.64 2.20
CA SER A 193 -9.00 -1.33 2.83
C SER A 193 -9.33 -2.77 3.20
N HIS A 194 -8.28 -3.59 3.20
CA HIS A 194 -8.32 -5.00 3.56
C HIS A 194 -7.03 -5.39 4.28
N ALA A 195 -7.16 -6.07 5.41
CA ALA A 195 -6.02 -6.56 6.19
C ALA A 195 -6.08 -8.08 6.32
N GLU A 196 -4.99 -8.73 5.93
CA GLU A 196 -4.76 -10.16 6.10
C GLU A 196 -3.69 -10.34 7.19
N ARG A 197 -4.09 -10.91 8.34
CA ARG A 197 -3.21 -11.02 9.51
C ARG A 197 -2.04 -11.97 9.31
N ILE A 198 -2.22 -13.00 8.48
CA ILE A 198 -1.21 -14.01 8.18
C ILE A 198 -1.21 -14.21 6.66
N TRP A 199 -0.23 -13.61 6.00
CA TRP A 199 0.02 -13.71 4.56
C TRP A 199 1.34 -14.44 4.33
N THR A 200 1.30 -15.48 3.49
CA THR A 200 2.38 -16.48 3.37
C THR A 200 2.93 -16.65 1.95
N GLN A 201 2.49 -15.84 0.97
CA GLN A 201 2.93 -15.99 -0.42
C GLN A 201 4.35 -15.44 -0.69
N GLY A 202 5.01 -14.83 0.29
CA GLY A 202 6.37 -14.30 0.19
C GLY A 202 7.43 -15.14 0.92
N PRO A 203 8.71 -14.72 0.91
CA PRO A 203 9.72 -15.29 1.80
C PRO A 203 9.33 -15.10 3.28
N PRO A 204 9.93 -15.86 4.22
CA PRO A 204 9.77 -15.62 5.64
C PRO A 204 10.01 -14.16 6.01
N ALA A 205 9.15 -13.60 6.84
CA ALA A 205 9.28 -12.22 7.29
C ALA A 205 10.51 -12.05 8.21
N PRO A 206 11.21 -10.91 8.15
CA PRO A 206 12.26 -10.57 9.12
C PRO A 206 11.64 -10.31 10.50
N ALA A 207 12.47 -9.98 11.50
CA ALA A 207 11.96 -9.59 12.82
C ALA A 207 11.27 -8.21 12.79
N GLU A 208 11.76 -7.31 11.95
CA GLU A 208 11.35 -5.90 11.89
C GLU A 208 11.40 -5.37 10.45
N GLY A 209 10.75 -4.22 10.25
CA GLY A 209 10.71 -3.52 8.98
C GLY A 209 9.32 -3.40 8.40
N VAL A 210 9.22 -2.69 7.28
CA VAL A 210 7.99 -2.53 6.53
C VAL A 210 8.32 -2.53 5.05
N LEU A 211 7.54 -3.28 4.28
CA LEU A 211 7.66 -3.34 2.84
C LEU A 211 6.42 -2.74 2.21
N SER A 212 6.59 -1.92 1.19
CA SER A 212 5.46 -1.32 0.48
C SER A 212 5.63 -1.40 -1.03
N GLN A 213 4.51 -1.44 -1.73
CA GLN A 213 4.45 -1.36 -3.19
C GLN A 213 3.16 -0.66 -3.60
N PHE A 214 3.24 0.13 -4.67
CA PHE A 214 2.10 0.83 -5.24
C PHE A 214 1.82 0.34 -6.66
N ALA A 215 0.55 0.33 -7.03
CA ALA A 215 0.11 0.04 -8.38
C ALA A 215 -1.01 0.99 -8.77
N VAL A 216 -0.95 1.51 -10.00
CA VAL A 216 -2.06 2.23 -10.61
C VAL A 216 -2.73 1.29 -11.59
N PHE A 217 -4.06 1.20 -11.55
CA PHE A 217 -4.83 0.36 -12.47
C PHE A 217 -6.09 1.07 -12.93
N HIS A 218 -6.63 0.64 -14.07
CA HIS A 218 -7.82 1.25 -14.67
C HIS A 218 -8.75 0.22 -15.31
N PHE A 219 -10.01 0.62 -15.42
CA PHE A 219 -11.11 -0.13 -16.03
C PHE A 219 -11.60 0.50 -17.35
N GLU A 220 -10.78 1.31 -18.02
CA GLU A 220 -11.18 2.04 -19.23
C GLU A 220 -11.80 1.15 -20.32
N ASP A 221 -11.26 -0.05 -20.51
CA ASP A 221 -11.73 -1.01 -21.51
C ASP A 221 -12.98 -1.79 -21.03
N GLN A 222 -13.53 -1.45 -19.85
CA GLN A 222 -14.63 -2.16 -19.19
C GLN A 222 -15.72 -1.19 -18.66
N PRO A 223 -16.31 -0.31 -19.49
CA PRO A 223 -17.29 0.68 -19.03
C PRO A 223 -18.54 0.03 -18.40
N GLU A 224 -18.98 -1.11 -18.92
CA GLU A 224 -20.12 -1.86 -18.38
C GLU A 224 -19.86 -2.40 -16.97
N PHE A 225 -18.61 -2.75 -16.67
CA PHE A 225 -18.21 -3.21 -15.33
C PHE A 225 -18.39 -2.08 -14.31
N ILE A 226 -17.91 -0.87 -14.65
CA ILE A 226 -18.04 0.32 -13.80
C ILE A 226 -19.51 0.64 -13.58
N GLU A 227 -20.30 0.71 -14.65
CA GLU A 227 -21.73 1.05 -14.57
C GLU A 227 -22.53 0.03 -13.77
N ARG A 228 -22.21 -1.27 -13.89
CA ARG A 228 -22.80 -2.29 -13.02
C ARG A 228 -22.45 -2.05 -11.56
N ARG A 229 -21.19 -1.75 -11.24
CA ARG A 229 -20.77 -1.50 -9.85
C ARG A 229 -21.41 -0.25 -9.25
N ARG A 230 -21.56 0.84 -10.04
CA ARG A 230 -22.27 2.05 -9.60
C ARG A 230 -23.71 1.77 -9.19
N ARG A 231 -24.40 0.89 -9.93
CA ARG A 231 -25.78 0.49 -9.62
C ARG A 231 -25.90 -0.41 -8.40
N THR A 232 -24.90 -1.26 -8.14
CA THR A 232 -24.96 -2.26 -7.06
C THR A 232 -24.28 -1.83 -5.77
N ALA A 233 -23.41 -0.81 -5.80
CA ALA A 233 -22.73 -0.31 -4.61
C ALA A 233 -23.72 0.48 -3.74
N PRO A 234 -23.93 0.10 -2.47
CA PRO A 234 -24.70 0.92 -1.54
C PRO A 234 -24.04 2.31 -1.41
N PRO A 235 -24.83 3.40 -1.30
CA PRO A 235 -24.29 4.78 -1.18
C PRO A 235 -23.32 4.99 -0.01
N SER A 236 -23.30 4.07 0.96
CA SER A 236 -22.49 4.14 2.19
C SER A 236 -21.56 2.94 2.43
N ALA A 237 -21.48 1.96 1.50
CA ALA A 237 -20.69 0.75 1.73
C ALA A 237 -19.25 0.89 1.23
N PHE A 238 -18.46 1.74 1.87
CA PHE A 238 -17.02 1.55 1.93
C PHE A 238 -16.68 0.92 3.28
N VAL A 239 -16.95 -0.38 3.32
CA VAL A 239 -16.80 -1.27 4.47
C VAL A 239 -15.34 -1.70 4.51
N ALA A 240 -14.68 -1.53 5.66
CA ALA A 240 -13.45 -2.25 5.97
C ALA A 240 -13.71 -3.75 5.72
N TRP A 241 -13.11 -4.33 4.69
CA TRP A 241 -13.39 -5.71 4.27
C TRP A 241 -12.65 -6.65 5.24
N ASN A 242 -13.23 -6.83 6.41
CA ASN A 242 -12.65 -7.54 7.54
C ASN A 242 -12.90 -9.04 7.37
N THR A 243 -12.13 -9.71 6.52
CA THR A 243 -12.22 -11.16 6.36
C THR A 243 -11.48 -11.87 7.49
N GLN A 244 -12.15 -11.99 8.64
CA GLN A 244 -11.95 -13.16 9.50
C GLN A 244 -12.82 -14.30 8.97
N ARG A 245 -12.39 -14.94 7.88
CA ARG A 245 -12.87 -16.27 7.53
C ARG A 245 -11.67 -17.12 7.15
N HIS A 246 -11.16 -17.84 8.15
CA HIS A 246 -10.44 -19.08 7.87
C HIS A 246 -11.38 -19.99 7.06
N PRO A 247 -10.90 -20.70 6.03
CA PRO A 247 -11.61 -21.87 5.56
C PRO A 247 -11.63 -22.87 6.72
N ALA A 248 -12.80 -23.02 7.35
CA ALA A 248 -13.08 -24.17 8.20
C ALA A 248 -12.83 -25.43 7.37
N GLY A 249 -12.15 -26.39 8.00
CA GLY A 249 -11.54 -27.53 7.34
C GLY A 249 -12.47 -28.33 6.43
N CYS A 250 -11.89 -28.82 5.35
CA CYS A 250 -12.33 -30.07 4.74
C CYS A 250 -11.89 -31.22 5.66
N SER A 251 -12.68 -31.51 6.70
CA SER A 251 -12.66 -32.79 7.40
C SER A 251 -13.72 -33.70 6.78
N GLY A 252 -13.30 -34.48 5.79
CA GLY A 252 -14.07 -35.63 5.32
C GLY A 252 -13.95 -36.77 6.33
N HIS A 253 -15.08 -37.19 6.89
CA HIS A 253 -15.22 -38.33 7.79
C HIS A 253 -14.96 -39.68 7.10
N GLY A 254 -14.33 -40.58 7.85
CA GLY A 254 -14.38 -42.03 7.66
C GLY A 254 -13.94 -42.71 8.98
N PRO A 255 -14.76 -43.57 9.61
CA PRO A 255 -14.61 -43.96 11.02
C PRO A 255 -13.85 -45.29 11.21
N ALA A 256 -13.18 -45.44 12.36
CA ALA A 256 -13.16 -46.67 13.18
C ALA A 256 -12.14 -46.59 14.33
N GLY A 257 -12.57 -46.95 15.54
CA GLY A 257 -11.72 -47.54 16.57
C GLY A 257 -11.45 -46.69 17.82
N PRO A 258 -11.88 -47.12 19.02
CA PRO A 258 -11.52 -46.46 20.27
C PRO A 258 -10.14 -46.93 20.75
N SER A 259 -9.35 -46.01 21.29
CA SER A 259 -8.24 -46.36 22.19
C SER A 259 -8.15 -45.32 23.30
N PRO A 260 -8.06 -45.75 24.57
CA PRO A 260 -8.12 -44.87 25.73
C PRO A 260 -6.73 -44.39 26.14
N GLY A 261 -6.67 -43.19 26.72
CA GLY A 261 -5.57 -42.80 27.60
C GLY A 261 -4.65 -41.72 27.04
N SER A 262 -4.98 -40.46 27.33
CA SER A 262 -3.96 -39.43 27.56
C SER A 262 -4.64 -38.23 28.22
N SER A 263 -4.32 -38.03 29.50
CA SER A 263 -4.71 -36.87 30.31
C SER A 263 -4.27 -35.54 29.67
N PRO A 264 -5.01 -34.44 29.87
CA PRO A 264 -4.61 -33.13 29.35
C PRO A 264 -3.41 -32.57 30.13
N PRO A 265 -2.51 -31.80 29.48
CA PRO A 265 -1.42 -31.13 30.17
C PRO A 265 -1.96 -29.98 31.04
N VAL A 266 -1.54 -30.01 32.29
CA VAL A 266 -1.75 -28.99 33.32
C VAL A 266 -1.03 -27.70 32.92
N CYS A 267 -1.77 -26.60 32.85
CA CYS A 267 -1.20 -25.25 32.84
C CYS A 267 -0.38 -25.04 34.12
N ARG A 268 0.95 -24.92 33.98
CA ARG A 268 1.81 -24.42 35.06
C ARG A 268 1.90 -22.90 34.95
N GLU A 269 1.35 -22.23 35.95
CA GLU A 269 1.61 -20.83 36.26
C GLU A 269 3.10 -20.63 36.58
N LEU A 270 3.72 -19.61 36.00
CA LEU A 270 5.04 -19.13 36.38
C LEU A 270 4.89 -18.06 37.47
N PRO A 271 5.71 -18.09 38.54
CA PRO A 271 5.61 -17.13 39.63
C PRO A 271 6.19 -15.78 39.25
N VAL A 272 5.43 -14.74 39.60
CA VAL A 272 5.85 -13.33 39.68
C VAL A 272 7.01 -13.22 40.68
N GLN A 273 8.20 -12.79 40.22
CA GLN A 273 9.20 -12.23 41.12
C GLN A 273 9.18 -10.71 41.05
N ARG A 274 8.71 -10.11 42.16
CA ARG A 274 9.01 -8.74 42.56
C ARG A 274 10.37 -8.75 43.25
N GLY A 275 11.31 -7.95 42.76
CA GLY A 275 12.58 -7.67 43.44
C GLY A 275 12.90 -6.18 43.29
N GLY A 276 12.84 -5.46 44.40
CA GLY A 276 13.11 -4.03 44.49
C GLY A 276 14.61 -3.66 44.47
N PRO A 277 14.94 -2.38 44.74
CA PRO A 277 16.21 -1.74 44.41
C PRO A 277 17.29 -1.99 45.46
N ARG A 278 18.56 -1.82 45.05
CA ARG A 278 19.70 -1.35 45.85
C ARG A 278 20.93 -1.15 44.96
N GLY A 279 21.60 -0.01 45.11
CA GLY A 279 22.82 0.40 44.42
C GLY A 279 22.82 1.88 44.16
#